data_AF-A0A6L2PHJ7-F1
#
_entry.id   AF-A0A6L2PHJ7-F1
#
_cell.length_a   1.000
_cell.length_b   1.000
_cell.length_c   1.000
_cell.angle_alpha   90.00
_cell.angle_beta   90.00
_cell.angle_gamma   90.00
#
_symmetry.space_group_name_H-M   'P 1'
#
loop_
_entity.id
_entity.type
_entity.pdbx_description
1 polymer ?
#
loop_
_entity_poly.entity_id
_entity_poly.type
_entity_poly.pdbx_seq_one_letter_code
_entity_poly.pdbx_strand_id
1 'polypeptide(L)'
;MNSTVRAAAKIIDELSQSNENNDMKQDGIENTKARLAESLKEKWENKVMHGQYIRSIDKQLISEEDTFLWLSKGDLKAETESEIVAAKDQALQTKCHATKILQTETDSKCRLCPNLRRQQTALCQRAQYWQKNNTSNDMIECVLNYTSTYSVETSQVGKVTILWNQQVQTDRNIPNNKPDIIIRDNEKGTCMRIDVAIPGDRNVIKKEAEKVLKYKDLIIEIQRLWNVKTKVTPVIIGTTGTISKSFRKYLSSIRGKHDIKELQKTAILGTAHILRKMLM
;
A
#
# COMPACT_ATOMS: atom_id res chain seq x y z
N MET A 1 19.43 28.73 -64.20
CA MET A 1 19.09 28.16 -62.86
C MET A 1 20.22 28.50 -61.90
N ASN A 2 19.96 29.38 -60.93
CA ASN A 2 20.94 29.98 -60.04
C ASN A 2 21.66 28.94 -59.17
N SER A 3 22.99 29.02 -59.11
CA SER A 3 23.88 28.20 -58.26
C SER A 3 23.46 28.22 -56.78
N THR A 4 22.86 29.32 -56.34
CA THR A 4 22.34 29.53 -54.98
C THR A 4 21.20 28.58 -54.62
N VAL A 5 20.31 28.24 -55.57
CA VAL A 5 19.18 27.33 -55.32
C VAL A 5 19.67 25.89 -55.15
N ARG A 6 20.72 25.51 -55.90
CA ARG A 6 21.34 24.18 -55.81
C ARG A 6 22.12 24.01 -54.50
N ALA A 7 22.79 25.07 -54.03
CA ALA A 7 23.46 25.08 -52.73
C ALA A 7 22.47 25.00 -51.55
N ALA A 8 21.36 25.75 -51.62
CA ALA A 8 20.32 25.71 -50.58
C ALA A 8 19.63 24.33 -50.50
N ALA A 9 19.34 23.70 -51.65
CA ALA A 9 18.76 22.35 -51.67
C ALA A 9 19.71 21.31 -51.04
N LYS A 10 21.01 21.41 -51.29
CA LYS A 10 22.01 20.49 -50.73
C LYS A 10 22.15 20.63 -49.21
N ILE A 11 22.09 21.86 -48.69
CA ILE A 11 22.12 22.13 -47.25
C ILE A 11 20.87 21.59 -46.56
N ILE A 12 19.69 21.72 -47.18
CA ILE A 12 18.43 21.20 -46.63
C ILE A 12 18.45 19.66 -46.59
N ASP A 13 19.01 19.01 -47.61
CA ASP A 13 19.15 17.55 -47.68
C ASP A 13 20.13 17.02 -46.61
N GLU A 14 21.28 17.71 -46.43
CA GLU A 14 22.27 17.41 -45.40
C GLU A 14 21.72 17.62 -43.97
N LEU A 15 20.91 18.67 -43.76
CA LEU A 15 20.23 18.91 -42.47
C LEU A 15 19.15 17.85 -42.17
N SER A 16 18.40 17.41 -43.19
CA SER A 16 17.35 16.38 -43.03
C SER A 16 17.96 15.01 -42.69
N GLN A 17 19.05 14.61 -43.38
CA GLN A 17 19.78 13.38 -43.09
C GLN A 17 20.49 13.40 -41.72
N SER A 18 20.92 14.59 -41.26
CA SER A 18 21.52 14.72 -39.92
C SER A 18 20.50 14.52 -38.78
N ASN A 19 19.24 14.92 -39.00
CA ASN A 19 18.16 14.71 -38.05
C ASN A 19 17.71 13.24 -38.01
N GLU A 20 17.55 12.57 -39.15
CA GLU A 20 17.24 11.13 -39.19
C GLU A 20 18.32 10.27 -38.52
N ASN A 21 19.61 10.62 -38.70
CA ASN A 21 20.72 9.92 -38.04
C ASN A 21 20.79 10.22 -36.53
N ASN A 22 20.36 11.40 -36.09
CA ASN A 22 20.26 11.74 -34.67
C ASN A 22 19.08 11.01 -34.02
N ASP A 23 17.92 10.94 -34.68
CA ASP A 23 16.76 10.20 -34.22
C ASP A 23 17.05 8.69 -34.17
N MET A 24 17.69 8.12 -35.19
CA MET A 24 18.13 6.70 -35.17
C MET A 24 19.19 6.41 -34.10
N LYS A 25 20.11 7.34 -33.82
CA LYS A 25 21.08 7.20 -32.72
C LYS A 25 20.40 7.33 -31.35
N GLN A 26 19.42 8.22 -31.22
CA GLN A 26 18.67 8.44 -30.00
C GLN A 26 17.78 7.24 -29.68
N ASP A 27 17.09 6.68 -30.68
CA ASP A 27 16.36 5.41 -30.61
C ASP A 27 17.29 4.24 -30.25
N GLY A 28 18.50 4.20 -30.82
CA GLY A 28 19.52 3.20 -30.48
C GLY A 28 19.99 3.30 -29.02
N ILE A 29 20.17 4.51 -28.49
CA ILE A 29 20.55 4.77 -27.11
C ILE A 29 19.41 4.44 -26.15
N GLU A 30 18.17 4.83 -26.46
CA GLU A 30 16.98 4.52 -25.66
C GLU A 30 16.72 3.01 -25.60
N ASN A 31 16.84 2.31 -26.72
CA ASN A 31 16.73 0.86 -26.78
C ASN A 31 17.84 0.17 -25.96
N THR A 32 19.08 0.68 -26.04
CA THR A 32 20.19 0.17 -25.22
C THR A 32 19.96 0.40 -23.72
N LYS A 33 19.46 1.60 -23.34
CA LYS A 33 19.09 1.91 -21.95
C LYS A 33 17.97 1.01 -21.44
N ALA A 34 16.94 0.77 -22.24
CA ALA A 34 15.83 -0.12 -21.89
C ALA A 34 16.33 -1.56 -21.67
N ARG A 35 17.19 -2.07 -22.56
CA ARG A 35 17.79 -3.41 -22.43
C ARG A 35 18.67 -3.54 -21.19
N LEU A 36 19.47 -2.51 -20.87
CA LEU A 36 20.28 -2.46 -19.66
C LEU A 36 19.40 -2.42 -18.40
N ALA A 37 18.33 -1.61 -18.41
CA ALA A 37 17.39 -1.52 -17.31
C ALA A 37 16.71 -2.88 -17.05
N GLU A 38 16.28 -3.59 -18.10
CA GLU A 38 15.67 -4.91 -17.97
C GLU A 38 16.67 -5.94 -17.41
N SER A 39 17.91 -5.95 -17.90
CA SER A 39 18.95 -6.84 -17.35
C SER A 39 19.27 -6.54 -15.88
N LEU A 40 19.33 -5.27 -15.49
CA LEU A 40 19.54 -4.88 -14.10
C LEU A 40 18.35 -5.26 -13.21
N LYS A 41 17.13 -5.08 -13.71
CA LYS A 41 15.90 -5.49 -13.03
C LYS A 41 15.89 -7.00 -12.79
N GLU A 42 16.17 -7.80 -13.81
CA GLU A 42 16.24 -9.25 -13.68
C GLU A 42 17.32 -9.68 -12.66
N LYS A 43 18.51 -9.08 -12.74
CA LYS A 43 19.58 -9.33 -11.76
C LYS A 43 19.15 -8.99 -10.33
N TRP A 44 18.43 -7.88 -10.13
CA TRP A 44 17.93 -7.47 -8.82
C TRP A 44 16.80 -8.38 -8.33
N GLU A 45 15.83 -8.71 -9.20
CA GLU A 45 14.73 -9.63 -8.90
C GLU A 45 15.23 -11.04 -8.53
N ASN A 46 16.38 -11.47 -9.07
CA ASN A 46 16.99 -12.76 -8.76
C ASN A 46 17.86 -12.76 -7.49
N LYS A 47 18.12 -11.60 -6.85
CA LYS A 47 18.86 -11.56 -5.58
C LYS A 47 18.07 -12.26 -4.47
N VAL A 48 18.77 -13.09 -3.69
CA VAL A 48 18.16 -13.92 -2.64
C VAL A 48 17.31 -13.11 -1.65
N MET A 49 17.78 -11.93 -1.23
CA MET A 49 17.05 -11.06 -0.29
C MET A 49 16.30 -9.91 -0.99
N HIS A 50 17.01 -9.08 -1.78
CA HIS A 50 16.46 -7.86 -2.38
C HIS A 50 15.24 -8.12 -3.29
N GLY A 51 15.25 -9.20 -4.08
CA GLY A 51 14.12 -9.54 -4.94
C GLY A 51 12.94 -10.23 -4.23
N GLN A 52 13.02 -10.53 -2.92
CA GLN A 52 11.97 -11.28 -2.22
C GLN A 52 10.62 -10.58 -2.26
N TYR A 53 10.60 -9.25 -2.15
CA TYR A 53 9.35 -8.50 -2.20
C TYR A 53 8.60 -8.81 -3.51
N ILE A 54 9.25 -8.60 -4.65
CA ILE A 54 8.66 -8.83 -5.97
C ILE A 54 8.26 -10.29 -6.19
N ARG A 55 9.07 -11.24 -5.72
CA ARG A 55 8.73 -12.68 -5.80
C ARG A 55 7.58 -13.08 -4.88
N SER A 56 7.32 -12.32 -3.82
CA SER A 56 6.29 -12.64 -2.82
C SER A 56 4.91 -12.04 -3.13
N ILE A 57 4.85 -11.05 -4.01
CA ILE A 57 3.61 -10.40 -4.40
C ILE A 57 3.04 -11.02 -5.68
N ASP A 58 1.72 -11.06 -5.78
CA ASP A 58 1.03 -11.48 -6.99
C ASP A 58 0.84 -10.27 -7.92
N LYS A 59 1.63 -10.21 -9.00
CA LYS A 59 1.57 -9.14 -10.01
C LYS A 59 0.19 -9.02 -10.68
N GLN A 60 -0.64 -10.06 -10.65
CA GLN A 60 -2.00 -10.01 -11.20
C GLN A 60 -2.97 -9.27 -10.28
N LEU A 61 -2.74 -9.32 -8.96
CA LEU A 61 -3.67 -8.78 -7.95
C LEU A 61 -3.18 -7.47 -7.32
N ILE A 62 -1.88 -7.19 -7.36
CA ILE A 62 -1.27 -5.97 -6.83
C ILE A 62 -1.20 -4.87 -7.90
N SER A 63 -1.53 -3.64 -7.51
CA SER A 63 -1.41 -2.45 -8.34
C SER A 63 0.00 -1.89 -8.24
N GLU A 64 0.80 -2.03 -9.30
CA GLU A 64 2.16 -1.46 -9.35
C GLU A 64 2.11 0.07 -9.35
N GLU A 65 1.17 0.65 -10.11
CA GLU A 65 0.94 2.09 -10.16
C GLU A 65 0.65 2.68 -8.79
N ASP A 66 -0.21 2.04 -8.00
CA ASP A 66 -0.63 2.57 -6.70
C ASP A 66 0.39 2.30 -5.61
N THR A 67 1.09 1.17 -5.67
CA THR A 67 1.99 0.69 -4.59
C THR A 67 3.13 1.65 -4.26
N PHE A 68 3.59 2.44 -5.24
CA PHE A 68 4.74 3.34 -5.08
C PHE A 68 4.36 4.82 -5.13
N LEU A 69 3.07 5.17 -5.08
CA LEU A 69 2.64 6.57 -5.12
C LEU A 69 3.24 7.44 -4.00
N TRP A 70 3.54 6.85 -2.85
CA TRP A 70 4.20 7.53 -1.74
C TRP A 70 5.62 8.04 -2.05
N LEU A 71 6.30 7.49 -3.07
CA LEU A 71 7.60 7.98 -3.55
C LEU A 71 7.49 9.14 -4.54
N SER A 72 6.28 9.48 -5.01
CA SER A 72 6.10 10.40 -6.15
C SER A 72 6.02 11.89 -5.80
N LYS A 73 5.64 12.26 -4.56
CA LYS A 73 5.43 13.66 -4.15
C LYS A 73 6.59 14.27 -3.36
N GLY A 74 7.44 13.46 -2.73
CA GLY A 74 8.46 13.94 -1.80
C GLY A 74 7.89 14.47 -0.47
N ASP A 75 6.71 14.00 -0.06
CA ASP A 75 6.04 14.44 1.19
C ASP A 75 6.59 13.76 2.45
N LEU A 76 7.45 12.76 2.28
CA LEU A 76 8.12 12.05 3.35
C LEU A 76 9.55 12.56 3.48
N LYS A 77 10.08 12.54 4.70
CA LYS A 77 11.50 12.84 4.92
C LYS A 77 12.36 11.78 4.23
N ALA A 78 13.47 12.19 3.63
CA ALA A 78 14.39 11.28 2.93
C ALA A 78 14.86 10.11 3.80
N GLU A 79 15.05 10.34 5.11
CA GLU A 79 15.39 9.28 6.07
C GLU A 79 14.26 8.25 6.22
N THR A 80 13.00 8.69 6.17
CA THR A 80 11.84 7.79 6.25
C THR A 80 11.67 7.00 4.96
N GLU A 81 11.85 7.64 3.81
CA GLU A 81 11.75 6.95 2.52
C GLU A 81 12.84 5.89 2.39
N SER A 82 14.10 6.27 2.65
CA SER A 82 15.24 5.35 2.60
C SER A 82 15.11 4.18 3.59
N GLU A 83 14.61 4.43 4.80
CA GLU A 83 14.35 3.39 5.79
C GLU A 83 13.31 2.37 5.30
N ILE A 84 12.24 2.83 4.66
CA ILE A 84 11.15 1.97 4.18
C ILE A 84 11.56 1.21 2.90
N VAL A 85 12.29 1.87 2.00
CA VAL A 85 12.89 1.19 0.84
C VAL A 85 13.86 0.11 1.33
N ALA A 86 14.74 0.41 2.29
CA ALA A 86 15.64 -0.58 2.87
C ALA A 86 14.89 -1.72 3.58
N ALA A 87 13.76 -1.43 4.21
CA ALA A 87 12.89 -2.45 4.80
C ALA A 87 12.32 -3.42 3.74
N LYS A 88 11.87 -2.85 2.61
CA LYS A 88 11.27 -3.58 1.49
C LYS A 88 12.30 -4.43 0.76
N ASP A 89 13.50 -3.89 0.55
CA ASP A 89 14.67 -4.56 -0.05
C ASP A 89 15.41 -5.48 0.91
N GLN A 90 14.96 -5.56 2.17
CA GLN A 90 15.58 -6.37 3.22
C GLN A 90 17.06 -6.01 3.49
N ALA A 91 17.41 -4.75 3.25
CA ALA A 91 18.73 -4.18 3.45
C ALA A 91 18.95 -3.62 4.87
N LEU A 92 17.93 -3.68 5.74
CA LEU A 92 18.08 -3.27 7.15
C LEU A 92 19.02 -4.21 7.89
N GLN A 93 19.87 -3.63 8.74
CA GLN A 93 20.82 -4.35 9.59
C GLN A 93 20.10 -5.09 10.74
N THR A 94 19.42 -6.17 10.38
CA THR A 94 18.77 -7.08 11.33
C THR A 94 19.74 -8.18 11.76
N LYS A 95 19.48 -8.85 12.89
CA LYS A 95 20.21 -10.08 13.27
C LYS A 95 20.17 -11.14 12.17
N CYS A 96 19.02 -11.29 11.51
CA CYS A 96 18.87 -12.20 10.37
C CYS A 96 19.80 -11.81 9.20
N HIS A 97 19.92 -10.52 8.89
CA HIS A 97 20.87 -10.02 7.88
C HIS A 97 22.33 -10.27 8.31
N ALA A 98 22.67 -9.98 9.57
CA ALA A 98 24.00 -10.21 10.11
C ALA A 98 24.42 -11.69 10.07
N THR A 99 23.52 -12.63 10.40
CA THR A 99 23.84 -14.06 10.37
C THR A 99 23.81 -14.63 8.95
N LYS A 100 22.81 -14.28 8.12
CA LYS A 100 22.62 -14.93 6.80
C LYS A 100 23.41 -14.30 5.67
N ILE A 101 23.68 -13.00 5.74
CA ILE A 101 24.36 -12.26 4.68
C ILE A 101 25.79 -11.95 5.08
N LEU A 102 25.99 -11.38 6.27
CA LEU A 102 27.32 -11.05 6.78
C LEU A 102 28.03 -12.26 7.42
N GLN A 103 27.35 -13.41 7.54
CA GLN A 103 27.90 -14.67 8.07
C GLN A 103 28.54 -14.53 9.47
N THR A 104 27.98 -13.64 10.30
CA THR A 104 28.46 -13.45 11.69
C THR A 104 27.97 -14.57 12.61
N GLU A 105 28.75 -14.91 13.64
CA GLU A 105 28.42 -15.89 14.69
C GLU A 105 27.39 -15.34 15.71
N THR A 106 26.31 -14.73 15.22
CA THR A 106 25.24 -14.17 16.07
C THR A 106 23.94 -14.94 15.87
N ASP A 107 23.13 -15.04 16.93
CA ASP A 107 21.80 -15.66 16.84
C ASP A 107 20.91 -14.86 15.88
N SER A 108 20.41 -15.53 14.83
CA SER A 108 19.52 -14.96 13.82
C SER A 108 18.11 -14.63 14.33
N LYS A 109 17.78 -14.97 15.58
CA LYS A 109 16.45 -14.73 16.16
C LYS A 109 16.12 -13.24 16.28
N CYS A 110 14.84 -12.96 16.03
CA CYS A 110 14.24 -11.65 16.23
C CYS A 110 14.35 -11.20 17.69
N ARG A 111 14.76 -9.94 17.93
CA ARG A 111 14.72 -9.31 19.28
C ARG A 111 13.32 -9.34 19.92
N LEU A 112 12.27 -9.30 19.10
CA LEU A 112 10.88 -9.22 19.57
C LEU A 112 10.08 -10.51 19.43
N CYS A 113 10.54 -11.45 18.60
CA CYS A 113 9.87 -12.72 18.38
C CYS A 113 10.87 -13.88 18.50
N PRO A 114 11.30 -14.25 19.73
CA PRO A 114 12.30 -15.30 19.94
C PRO A 114 11.87 -16.65 19.36
N ASN A 115 10.56 -16.90 19.30
CA ASN A 115 9.98 -18.19 18.93
C ASN A 115 9.74 -18.34 17.40
N LEU A 116 9.89 -17.28 16.60
CA LEU A 116 9.72 -17.39 15.15
C LEU A 116 11.07 -17.66 14.48
N ARG A 117 11.28 -18.90 13.99
CA ARG A 117 12.46 -19.29 13.20
C ARG A 117 12.55 -18.63 11.81
N ARG A 118 11.48 -17.97 11.35
CA ARG A 118 11.41 -17.33 10.02
C ARG A 118 11.06 -15.84 10.13
N GLN A 119 12.07 -15.00 10.30
CA GLN A 119 12.00 -13.62 9.80
C GLN A 119 12.50 -13.62 8.36
N GLN A 120 11.57 -13.60 7.41
CA GLN A 120 11.85 -13.31 6.00
C GLN A 120 11.42 -11.89 5.62
N THR A 121 10.94 -11.08 6.56
CA THR A 121 10.53 -9.68 6.32
C THR A 121 11.03 -8.80 7.45
N ALA A 122 11.45 -7.56 7.12
CA ALA A 122 11.97 -6.58 8.07
C ALA A 122 11.05 -6.37 9.30
N LEU A 123 9.73 -6.43 9.10
CA LEU A 123 8.74 -6.38 10.17
C LEU A 123 8.37 -7.80 10.62
N CYS A 124 8.62 -8.11 11.90
CA CYS A 124 8.11 -9.33 12.53
C CYS A 124 6.61 -9.24 12.81
N GLN A 125 5.95 -10.37 13.08
CA GLN A 125 4.50 -10.40 13.37
C GLN A 125 4.11 -9.50 14.56
N ARG A 126 4.95 -9.43 15.60
CA ARG A 126 4.71 -8.57 16.77
C ARG A 126 4.84 -7.09 16.43
N ALA A 127 5.72 -6.73 15.49
CA ALA A 127 5.82 -5.39 14.91
C ALA A 127 4.52 -5.00 14.21
N GLN A 128 4.01 -5.88 13.35
CA GLN A 128 2.78 -5.67 12.59
C GLN A 128 1.57 -5.52 13.52
N TYR A 129 1.53 -6.26 14.63
CA TYR A 129 0.50 -6.12 15.65
C TYR A 129 0.56 -4.75 16.36
N TRP A 130 1.75 -4.30 16.76
CA TRP A 130 1.94 -2.97 17.36
C TRP A 130 1.57 -1.86 16.38
N GLN A 131 1.89 -2.05 15.10
CA GLN A 131 1.51 -1.11 14.05
C GLN A 131 0.01 -0.97 13.94
N LYS A 132 -0.69 -2.10 13.80
CA LYS A 132 -2.14 -2.10 13.73
C LYS A 132 -2.75 -1.30 14.88
N ASN A 133 -2.32 -1.53 16.11
CA ASN A 133 -2.92 -0.86 17.27
C ASN A 133 -2.62 0.65 17.33
N ASN A 134 -1.47 1.10 16.81
CA ASN A 134 -1.08 2.51 16.87
C ASN A 134 -1.57 3.33 15.65
N THR A 135 -1.57 2.78 14.44
CA THR A 135 -1.92 3.53 13.22
C THR A 135 -3.31 3.25 12.65
N SER A 136 -4.09 2.32 13.22
CA SER A 136 -5.47 2.14 12.73
C SER A 136 -6.31 3.39 12.97
N ASN A 137 -6.14 4.08 14.10
CA ASN A 137 -6.87 5.31 14.39
C ASN A 137 -6.53 6.42 13.38
N ASP A 138 -5.24 6.69 13.16
CA ASP A 138 -4.78 7.70 12.19
C ASP A 138 -5.27 7.38 10.77
N MET A 139 -5.23 6.11 10.38
CA MET A 139 -5.72 5.66 9.08
C MET A 139 -7.22 5.90 8.95
N ILE A 140 -7.96 5.69 10.03
CA ILE A 140 -9.40 5.89 10.05
C ILE A 140 -9.75 7.37 10.00
N GLU A 141 -9.02 8.22 10.72
CA GLU A 141 -9.15 9.67 10.61
C GLU A 141 -8.92 10.14 9.17
N CYS A 142 -7.90 9.59 8.50
CA CYS A 142 -7.62 9.85 7.09
C CYS A 142 -8.74 9.34 6.16
N VAL A 143 -9.27 8.14 6.39
CA VAL A 143 -10.38 7.57 5.59
C VAL A 143 -11.65 8.40 5.74
N LEU A 144 -11.96 8.89 6.95
CA LEU A 144 -13.17 9.67 7.19
C LEU A 144 -13.02 11.14 6.77
N ASN A 145 -11.80 11.61 6.50
CA ASN A 145 -11.47 13.02 6.24
C ASN A 145 -12.13 13.96 7.27
N TYR A 146 -12.18 13.49 8.52
CA TYR A 146 -12.91 14.12 9.60
C TYR A 146 -11.94 14.24 10.77
N THR A 147 -11.47 15.46 11.03
CA THR A 147 -10.61 15.76 12.18
C THR A 147 -11.39 15.49 13.46
N SER A 148 -10.80 14.68 14.32
CA SER A 148 -11.22 14.38 15.69
C SER A 148 -11.87 15.57 16.43
N THR A 149 -13.20 15.52 16.58
CA THR A 149 -13.88 16.18 17.72
C THR A 149 -15.10 15.38 18.16
N TYR A 150 -15.07 14.06 18.09
CA TYR A 150 -16.12 13.27 18.74
C TYR A 150 -15.53 12.00 19.33
N SER A 151 -15.24 12.08 20.61
CA SER A 151 -15.32 10.98 21.59
C SER A 151 -16.76 10.46 21.74
N VAL A 152 -17.54 10.44 20.66
CA VAL A 152 -18.95 10.05 20.66
C VAL A 152 -19.05 8.79 19.84
N GLU A 153 -19.51 7.72 20.50
CA GLU A 153 -19.64 6.39 19.94
C GLU A 153 -20.64 6.34 18.76
N THR A 154 -21.50 7.35 18.66
CA THR A 154 -22.45 7.58 17.57
C THR A 154 -22.53 9.05 17.17
N SER A 155 -22.16 9.39 15.93
CA SER A 155 -22.35 10.74 15.40
C SER A 155 -23.42 10.74 14.31
N GLN A 156 -24.49 11.53 14.50
CA GLN A 156 -25.48 11.78 13.46
C GLN A 156 -25.21 13.13 12.82
N VAL A 157 -24.72 13.13 11.59
CA VAL A 157 -24.53 14.34 10.79
C VAL A 157 -25.62 14.36 9.73
N GLY A 158 -26.68 15.11 10.00
CA GLY A 158 -27.88 15.15 9.15
C GLY A 158 -28.54 13.77 9.02
N LYS A 159 -28.53 13.23 7.79
CA LYS A 159 -29.13 11.94 7.45
C LYS A 159 -28.14 10.76 7.51
N VAL A 160 -26.90 10.99 7.93
CA VAL A 160 -25.86 9.96 8.05
C VAL A 160 -25.56 9.69 9.51
N THR A 161 -25.56 8.42 9.90
CA THR A 161 -25.16 7.94 11.22
C THR A 161 -23.85 7.18 11.09
N ILE A 162 -22.85 7.58 11.88
CA ILE A 162 -21.56 6.90 11.98
C ILE A 162 -21.50 6.21 13.34
N LEU A 163 -21.30 4.89 13.34
CA LEU A 163 -21.07 4.08 14.54
C LEU A 163 -19.60 3.67 14.56
N TRP A 164 -18.91 3.98 15.65
CA TRP A 164 -17.48 3.76 15.80
C TRP A 164 -17.20 2.80 16.96
N ASN A 165 -16.47 1.70 16.69
CA ASN A 165 -16.09 0.70 17.70
C ASN A 165 -17.27 0.24 18.57
N GLN A 166 -18.48 0.23 18.00
CA GLN A 166 -19.70 -0.18 18.69
C GLN A 166 -20.07 -1.61 18.33
N GLN A 167 -20.47 -2.38 19.33
CA GLN A 167 -21.02 -3.70 19.11
C GLN A 167 -22.42 -3.57 18.51
N VAL A 168 -22.64 -4.22 17.37
CA VAL A 168 -23.98 -4.33 16.78
C VAL A 168 -24.78 -5.32 17.60
N GLN A 169 -25.92 -4.87 18.12
CA GLN A 169 -26.89 -5.74 18.79
C GLN A 169 -27.60 -6.59 17.73
N THR A 170 -27.54 -7.91 17.89
CA THR A 170 -28.09 -8.88 16.94
C THR A 170 -28.91 -9.92 17.69
N ASP A 171 -30.02 -10.37 17.10
CA ASP A 171 -30.90 -11.37 17.72
C ASP A 171 -30.19 -12.74 17.90
N ARG A 172 -29.24 -13.02 17.02
CA ARG A 172 -28.41 -14.24 17.04
C ARG A 172 -27.02 -13.90 17.55
N ASN A 173 -26.37 -14.88 18.16
CA ASN A 173 -24.97 -14.75 18.54
C ASN A 173 -24.09 -14.80 17.27
N ILE A 174 -23.55 -13.65 16.86
CA ILE A 174 -22.64 -13.54 15.72
C ILE A 174 -21.22 -13.31 16.23
N PRO A 175 -20.24 -14.15 15.86
CA PRO A 175 -18.86 -13.89 16.19
C PRO A 175 -18.37 -12.63 15.45
N ASN A 176 -17.62 -11.76 16.14
CA ASN A 176 -17.06 -10.52 15.60
C ASN A 176 -18.10 -9.44 15.21
N ASN A 177 -19.15 -9.30 16.01
CA ASN A 177 -20.19 -8.26 15.87
C ASN A 177 -19.75 -6.83 16.28
N LYS A 178 -18.46 -6.59 16.51
CA LYS A 178 -17.88 -5.27 16.84
C LYS A 178 -17.06 -4.70 15.67
N PRO A 179 -17.67 -3.92 14.77
CA PRO A 179 -16.96 -3.19 13.72
C PRO A 179 -16.02 -2.11 14.20
N ASP A 180 -15.02 -1.81 13.36
CA ASP A 180 -14.27 -0.56 13.44
C ASP A 180 -15.23 0.60 13.11
N ILE A 181 -15.80 0.63 11.90
CA ILE A 181 -16.73 1.69 11.46
C ILE A 181 -17.95 1.09 10.78
N ILE A 182 -19.13 1.62 11.12
CA ILE A 182 -20.33 1.53 10.30
C ILE A 182 -20.78 2.94 9.92
N ILE A 183 -21.05 3.15 8.63
CA ILE A 183 -21.70 4.34 8.12
C ILE A 183 -23.07 3.94 7.60
N ARG A 184 -24.13 4.49 8.19
CA ARG A 184 -25.51 4.32 7.75
C ARG A 184 -26.00 5.62 7.13
N ASP A 185 -26.53 5.50 5.92
CA ASP A 185 -27.22 6.57 5.23
C ASP A 185 -28.73 6.32 5.29
N ASN A 186 -29.41 7.11 6.10
CA ASN A 186 -30.85 7.01 6.32
C ASN A 186 -31.67 7.51 5.13
N GLU A 187 -31.09 8.35 4.26
CA GLU A 187 -31.78 8.85 3.07
C GLU A 187 -31.83 7.80 1.96
N LYS A 188 -30.69 7.15 1.70
CA LYS A 188 -30.58 6.13 0.64
C LYS A 188 -30.96 4.72 1.11
N GLY A 189 -31.18 4.53 2.41
CA GLY A 189 -31.40 3.19 2.99
C GLY A 189 -30.20 2.27 2.77
N THR A 190 -28.98 2.80 2.89
CA THR A 190 -27.75 2.03 2.69
C THR A 190 -26.85 2.07 3.90
N CYS A 191 -26.05 1.03 4.06
CA CYS A 191 -25.09 0.89 5.14
C CYS A 191 -23.76 0.39 4.58
N MET A 192 -22.67 0.83 5.17
CA MET A 192 -21.33 0.42 4.81
C MET A 192 -20.53 0.14 6.06
N ARG A 193 -19.93 -1.05 6.12
CA ARG A 193 -18.94 -1.38 7.12
C ARG A 193 -17.56 -1.14 6.54
N ILE A 194 -16.76 -0.30 7.19
CA ILE A 194 -15.37 -0.07 6.82
C ILE A 194 -14.49 -0.78 7.85
N ASP A 195 -13.51 -1.54 7.36
CA ASP A 195 -12.64 -2.34 8.22
C ASP A 195 -11.19 -2.15 7.78
N VAL A 196 -10.37 -1.57 8.65
CA VAL A 196 -9.04 -1.04 8.30
C VAL A 196 -7.94 -1.96 8.81
N ALA A 197 -6.96 -2.29 7.98
CA ALA A 197 -5.79 -3.06 8.44
C ALA A 197 -4.53 -2.76 7.65
N ILE A 198 -3.39 -2.91 8.36
CA ILE A 198 -2.06 -2.75 7.82
C ILE A 198 -1.29 -4.08 7.95
N PRO A 199 -1.52 -5.06 7.05
CA PRO A 199 -0.78 -6.32 7.07
C PRO A 199 0.62 -6.18 6.47
N GLY A 200 1.50 -7.14 6.73
CA GLY A 200 2.72 -7.28 5.92
C GLY A 200 2.38 -7.45 4.44
N ASP A 201 3.21 -6.91 3.55
CA ASP A 201 2.86 -6.71 2.14
C ASP A 201 2.38 -7.99 1.40
N ARG A 202 3.06 -9.12 1.61
CA ARG A 202 2.66 -10.44 1.07
C ARG A 202 1.26 -10.92 1.48
N ASN A 203 0.70 -10.34 2.54
CA ASN A 203 -0.58 -10.75 3.12
C ASN A 203 -1.73 -9.80 2.72
N VAL A 204 -1.50 -8.74 1.95
CA VAL A 204 -2.53 -7.75 1.58
C VAL A 204 -3.77 -8.43 0.99
N ILE A 205 -3.59 -9.24 -0.05
CA ILE A 205 -4.69 -9.96 -0.71
C ILE A 205 -5.39 -10.92 0.24
N LYS A 206 -4.62 -11.70 1.00
CA LYS A 206 -5.18 -12.64 1.97
C LYS A 206 -6.02 -11.90 3.02
N LYS A 207 -5.54 -10.76 3.52
CA LYS A 207 -6.23 -9.96 4.54
C LYS A 207 -7.51 -9.32 4.01
N GLU A 208 -7.47 -8.85 2.76
CA GLU A 208 -8.66 -8.35 2.07
C GLU A 208 -9.76 -9.41 2.00
N ALA A 209 -9.43 -10.61 1.48
CA ALA A 209 -10.37 -11.72 1.39
C ALA A 209 -10.88 -12.17 2.76
N GLU A 210 -9.98 -12.31 3.74
CA GLU A 210 -10.34 -12.65 5.13
C GLU A 210 -11.39 -11.69 5.68
N LYS A 211 -11.22 -10.38 5.51
CA LYS A 211 -12.19 -9.39 6.03
C LYS A 211 -13.52 -9.43 5.29
N VAL A 212 -13.51 -9.57 3.97
CA VAL A 212 -14.76 -9.67 3.21
C VAL A 212 -15.56 -10.91 3.62
N LEU A 213 -14.90 -12.04 3.80
CA LEU A 213 -15.57 -13.30 4.19
C LEU A 213 -16.03 -13.30 5.65
N LYS A 214 -15.19 -12.82 6.56
CA LYS A 214 -15.42 -12.86 8.02
C LYS A 214 -16.71 -12.15 8.45
N TYR A 215 -17.12 -11.10 7.74
CA TYR A 215 -18.27 -10.28 8.14
C TYR A 215 -19.54 -10.55 7.34
N LYS A 216 -19.58 -11.57 6.49
CA LYS A 216 -20.78 -11.91 5.70
C LYS A 216 -22.02 -12.10 6.57
N ASP A 217 -21.90 -12.86 7.66
CA ASP A 217 -23.03 -13.15 8.54
C ASP A 217 -23.55 -11.89 9.23
N LEU A 218 -22.63 -11.04 9.72
CA LEU A 218 -22.98 -9.76 10.33
C LEU A 218 -23.66 -8.82 9.33
N ILE A 219 -23.22 -8.78 8.08
CA ILE A 219 -23.85 -7.97 7.02
C ILE A 219 -25.30 -8.42 6.83
N ILE A 220 -25.55 -9.73 6.69
CA ILE A 220 -26.89 -10.29 6.49
C ILE A 220 -27.81 -9.90 7.64
N GLU A 221 -27.31 -10.00 8.88
CA GLU A 221 -28.08 -9.63 10.07
C GLU A 221 -28.34 -8.12 10.15
N ILE A 222 -27.37 -7.27 9.81
CA ILE A 222 -27.60 -5.82 9.72
C ILE A 222 -28.65 -5.49 8.64
N GLN A 223 -28.57 -6.15 7.47
CA GLN A 223 -29.55 -5.94 6.39
C GLN A 223 -30.96 -6.31 6.84
N ARG A 224 -31.11 -7.42 7.57
CA ARG A 224 -32.37 -7.89 8.12
C ARG A 224 -32.92 -6.95 9.20
N LEU A 225 -32.08 -6.58 10.18
CA LEU A 225 -32.49 -5.80 11.36
C LEU A 225 -32.81 -4.36 11.01
N TRP A 226 -32.02 -3.74 10.13
CA TRP A 226 -32.16 -2.32 9.83
C TRP A 226 -32.90 -2.04 8.52
N ASN A 227 -33.24 -3.10 7.77
CA ASN A 227 -33.89 -3.02 6.46
C ASN A 227 -33.13 -2.08 5.48
N VAL A 228 -31.80 -2.23 5.42
CA VAL A 228 -30.91 -1.42 4.58
C VAL A 228 -29.99 -2.30 3.76
N LYS A 229 -29.53 -1.83 2.60
CA LYS A 229 -28.50 -2.53 1.82
C LYS A 229 -27.13 -2.28 2.45
N THR A 230 -26.50 -3.34 2.96
CA THR A 230 -25.20 -3.25 3.64
C THR A 230 -24.07 -3.85 2.80
N LYS A 231 -22.93 -3.17 2.70
CA LYS A 231 -21.70 -3.66 2.05
C LYS A 231 -20.49 -3.60 2.98
N VAL A 232 -19.49 -4.45 2.74
CA VAL A 232 -18.17 -4.37 3.40
C VAL A 232 -17.16 -3.74 2.46
N THR A 233 -16.43 -2.76 2.99
CA THR A 233 -15.38 -2.03 2.30
C THR A 233 -14.08 -2.20 3.10
N PRO A 234 -13.23 -3.19 2.75
CA PRO A 234 -11.95 -3.37 3.39
C PRO A 234 -10.97 -2.27 2.93
N VAL A 235 -10.36 -1.57 3.87
CA VAL A 235 -9.27 -0.61 3.58
C VAL A 235 -7.97 -1.25 4.06
N ILE A 236 -7.24 -1.86 3.11
CA ILE A 236 -6.04 -2.67 3.39
C ILE A 236 -4.85 -2.06 2.68
N ILE A 237 -3.83 -1.72 3.46
CA ILE A 237 -2.58 -1.15 2.94
C ILE A 237 -1.41 -1.96 3.51
N GLY A 238 -0.52 -2.43 2.66
CA GLY A 238 0.68 -3.13 3.08
C GLY A 238 1.59 -2.23 3.93
N THR A 239 2.34 -2.82 4.85
CA THR A 239 3.29 -2.09 5.71
C THR A 239 4.27 -1.19 4.95
N THR A 240 4.67 -1.57 3.73
CA THR A 240 5.57 -0.75 2.88
C THR A 240 4.83 -0.11 1.70
N GLY A 241 3.52 0.11 1.85
CA GLY A 241 2.67 0.79 0.89
C GLY A 241 2.06 -0.11 -0.19
N THR A 242 2.12 -1.44 -0.07
CA THR A 242 1.54 -2.33 -1.10
C THR A 242 0.02 -2.21 -1.18
N ILE A 243 -0.50 -2.05 -2.41
CA ILE A 243 -1.92 -1.82 -2.70
C ILE A 243 -2.47 -2.87 -3.67
N SER A 244 -3.68 -3.39 -3.42
CA SER A 244 -4.39 -4.27 -4.35
C SER A 244 -5.05 -3.50 -5.49
N LYS A 245 -5.23 -4.12 -6.66
CA LYS A 245 -5.96 -3.50 -7.80
C LYS A 245 -7.43 -3.18 -7.46
N SER A 246 -8.02 -3.92 -6.52
CA SER A 246 -9.38 -3.69 -6.02
C SER A 246 -9.49 -2.48 -5.09
N PHE A 247 -8.37 -1.96 -4.56
CA PHE A 247 -8.37 -0.90 -3.55
C PHE A 247 -9.10 0.37 -4.00
N ARG A 248 -8.87 0.82 -5.24
CA ARG A 248 -9.55 1.99 -5.83
C ARG A 248 -11.08 1.82 -5.86
N LYS A 249 -11.55 0.61 -6.17
CA LYS A 249 -12.99 0.28 -6.18
C LYS A 249 -13.59 0.36 -4.77
N TYR A 250 -12.85 -0.05 -3.75
CA TYR A 250 -13.30 0.09 -2.37
C TYR A 250 -13.33 1.54 -1.91
N LEU A 251 -12.28 2.32 -2.21
CA LEU A 251 -12.21 3.73 -1.84
C LEU A 251 -13.27 4.59 -2.54
N SER A 252 -13.54 4.37 -3.84
CA SER A 252 -14.60 5.10 -4.55
C SER A 252 -16.00 4.82 -4.00
N SER A 253 -16.13 3.72 -3.24
CA SER A 253 -17.36 3.32 -2.58
C SER A 253 -17.63 4.10 -1.28
N ILE A 254 -16.60 4.72 -0.71
CA ILE A 254 -16.63 5.58 0.48
C ILE A 254 -16.92 7.01 0.02
N ARG A 255 -17.71 7.75 0.81
CA ARG A 255 -18.02 9.15 0.52
C ARG A 255 -16.86 10.04 0.94
N GLY A 256 -16.42 10.90 0.02
CA GLY A 256 -15.36 11.86 0.27
C GLY A 256 -14.34 11.88 -0.86
N LYS A 257 -13.37 12.79 -0.76
CA LYS A 257 -12.17 12.77 -1.60
C LYS A 257 -11.09 12.05 -0.80
N HIS A 258 -10.70 10.86 -1.26
CA HIS A 258 -9.66 10.07 -0.62
C HIS A 258 -8.43 10.04 -1.53
N ASP A 259 -7.28 10.45 -0.99
CA ASP A 259 -5.99 10.29 -1.68
C ASP A 259 -5.31 9.02 -1.17
N ILE A 260 -5.01 8.09 -2.08
CA ILE A 260 -4.27 6.85 -1.77
C ILE A 260 -2.91 7.20 -1.16
N LYS A 261 -2.30 8.30 -1.58
CA LYS A 261 -1.00 8.75 -1.09
C LYS A 261 -1.04 9.07 0.40
N GLU A 262 -2.05 9.79 0.86
CA GLU A 262 -2.20 10.13 2.28
C GLU A 262 -2.44 8.89 3.13
N LEU A 263 -3.26 7.95 2.64
CA LEU A 263 -3.48 6.67 3.33
C LEU A 263 -2.18 5.85 3.41
N GLN A 264 -1.42 5.75 2.31
CA GLN A 264 -0.12 5.09 2.31
C GLN A 264 0.87 5.75 3.26
N LYS A 265 0.92 7.08 3.27
CA LYS A 265 1.78 7.87 4.14
C LYS A 265 1.55 7.52 5.60
N THR A 266 0.29 7.42 6.03
CA THR A 266 -0.07 7.01 7.39
C THR A 266 0.43 5.60 7.72
N ALA A 267 0.26 4.63 6.82
CA ALA A 267 0.80 3.28 7.02
C ALA A 267 2.34 3.30 7.15
N ILE A 268 3.00 4.04 6.27
CA ILE A 268 4.46 4.14 6.17
C ILE A 268 5.08 4.81 7.40
N LEU A 269 4.50 5.92 7.87
CA LEU A 269 4.96 6.60 9.08
C LEU A 269 4.83 5.68 10.30
N GLY A 270 3.73 4.92 10.39
CA GLY A 270 3.58 3.88 11.41
C GLY A 270 4.64 2.79 11.35
N THR A 271 4.96 2.33 10.13
CA THR A 271 6.03 1.35 9.91
C THR A 271 7.38 1.89 10.36
N ALA A 272 7.74 3.10 9.92
CA ALA A 272 9.03 3.72 10.20
C ALA A 272 9.21 3.94 11.71
N HIS A 273 8.19 4.44 12.40
CA HIS A 273 8.21 4.59 13.86
C HIS A 273 8.54 3.28 14.57
N ILE A 274 7.99 2.17 14.07
CA ILE A 274 8.23 0.85 14.64
C ILE A 274 9.63 0.34 14.31
N LEU A 275 10.09 0.51 13.07
CA LEU A 275 11.44 0.12 12.68
C LEU A 275 12.49 0.83 13.53
N ARG A 276 12.33 2.14 13.76
CA ARG A 276 13.20 2.93 14.64
C ARG A 276 13.25 2.38 16.05
N LYS A 277 12.11 2.04 16.64
CA LYS A 277 12.04 1.41 17.97
C LYS A 277 12.67 0.02 18.06
N MET A 278 12.83 -0.67 16.93
CA MET A 278 13.35 -2.05 16.89
C MET A 278 14.84 -2.12 16.59
N LEU A 279 15.31 -1.21 15.75
CA LEU A 279 16.67 -1.20 15.22
C LEU A 279 17.61 -0.28 15.99
N MET A 280 17.09 0.82 16.55
CA MET A 280 17.79 1.64 17.54
C MET A 280 17.65 1.00 18.92
#